data_AF-A0A350YV62-F1
#
_entry.id   AF-A0A350YV62-F1
#
_cell.length_a   1.000
_cell.length_b   1.000
_cell.length_c   1.000
_cell.angle_alpha   90.00
_cell.angle_beta   90.00
_cell.angle_gamma   90.00
#
_symmetry.space_group_name_H-M   'P 1'
#
loop_
_entity.id
_entity.type
_entity.pdbx_description
1 polymer ?
#
loop_
_entity_poly.entity_id
_entity_poly.type
_entity_poly.pdbx_seq_one_letter_code
_entity_poly.pdbx_strand_id
1 'polypeptide(L)'
;MIQDTPTALHADSYARIVKDKANKRRVADLSMKVVQNAYSEKTFLDLNEDVGNLVTGYSALPGSSERLVYSAEQLCSSEVGELTWILKDWIMAGGINLIAGMPAAGKSFLALDLAIGIASTGFAWNDQPVPLGKVTYHFLDGSFRGMRSRVLKLCNARGIQPPANLIFDFSPLSLREPHEVLALKQRISSQGVSVVIFDVMAKFAPGADENSVAEMSPLMNSMREIANQLGTTFILIHHLNKGISNDFSYRVRGSTDILGSVDTAIIVNYENSTAANSMRVIQPQKMREAELPKPLRFQLVSEDQKITLKFSDTENTQLQKETGQQERYFQDLVDYLHANPNQEFMKQDLIQTLNLPQEARTVGRAFAQLLRDPRIQIGKRG
;
A
#
# COMPACT_ATOMS: atom_id res chain seq x y z
N MET A 1 -8.89 69.21 -7.85
CA MET A 1 -9.52 67.92 -8.18
C MET A 1 -8.51 67.11 -8.97
N ILE A 2 -7.80 66.19 -8.31
CA ILE A 2 -6.91 65.25 -9.01
C ILE A 2 -7.84 64.19 -9.61
N GLN A 3 -7.79 64.05 -10.93
CA GLN A 3 -8.52 63.01 -11.66
C GLN A 3 -7.90 61.66 -11.30
N ASP A 4 -8.55 60.92 -10.42
CA ASP A 4 -8.27 59.50 -10.19
C ASP A 4 -8.79 58.68 -11.38
N THR A 5 -8.07 58.74 -12.51
CA THR A 5 -8.24 57.77 -13.59
C THR A 5 -7.47 56.51 -13.24
N PRO A 6 -8.12 55.34 -13.08
CA PRO A 6 -7.43 54.09 -12.81
C PRO A 6 -6.59 53.72 -14.03
N THR A 7 -5.27 53.76 -13.87
CA THR A 7 -4.33 53.27 -14.88
C THR A 7 -4.46 51.76 -14.98
N ALA A 8 -4.52 51.20 -16.20
CA ALA A 8 -4.51 49.75 -16.43
C ALA A 8 -3.31 49.03 -15.75
N LEU A 9 -2.23 49.78 -15.48
CA LEU A 9 -1.04 49.36 -14.74
C LEU A 9 -1.32 48.88 -13.30
N HIS A 10 -2.46 49.24 -12.71
CA HIS A 10 -2.86 48.85 -11.36
C HIS A 10 -4.05 47.89 -11.32
N ALA A 11 -4.47 47.35 -12.47
CA ALA A 11 -5.62 46.45 -12.58
C ALA A 11 -5.52 45.25 -11.61
N ASP A 12 -4.32 44.69 -11.42
CA ASP A 12 -4.09 43.59 -10.47
C ASP A 12 -4.34 43.99 -9.03
N SER A 13 -3.94 45.20 -8.63
CA SER A 13 -4.18 45.73 -7.28
C SER A 13 -5.68 45.88 -7.01
N TYR A 14 -6.42 46.47 -7.96
CA TYR A 14 -7.87 46.60 -7.86
C TYR A 14 -8.57 45.24 -7.88
N ALA A 15 -8.12 44.30 -8.72
CA ALA A 15 -8.64 42.94 -8.77
C ALA A 15 -8.44 42.21 -7.43
N ARG A 16 -7.28 42.37 -6.77
CA ARG A 16 -7.02 41.83 -5.42
C ARG A 16 -7.97 42.42 -4.37
N ILE A 17 -8.22 43.73 -4.40
CA ILE A 17 -9.14 44.40 -3.47
C ILE A 17 -10.58 43.88 -3.67
N VAL A 18 -11.03 43.78 -4.93
CA VAL A 18 -12.36 43.24 -5.25
C VAL A 18 -12.48 41.78 -4.80
N LYS A 19 -11.44 40.96 -5.03
CA LYS A 19 -11.36 39.57 -4.58
C LYS A 19 -11.44 39.45 -3.05
N ASP A 20 -10.69 40.26 -2.30
CA ASP A 20 -10.74 40.29 -0.84
C ASP A 20 -12.14 40.66 -0.32
N LYS A 21 -12.76 41.71 -0.87
CA LYS A 21 -14.11 42.13 -0.48
C LYS A 21 -15.18 41.09 -0.87
N ALA A 22 -15.00 40.36 -1.97
CA ALA A 22 -15.87 39.24 -2.32
C ALA A 22 -15.72 38.09 -1.31
N ASN A 23 -14.49 37.74 -0.92
CA ASN A 23 -14.23 36.70 0.07
C ASN A 23 -14.82 37.05 1.46
N LYS A 24 -14.66 38.29 1.92
CA LYS A 24 -15.27 38.75 3.19
C LYS A 24 -16.79 38.64 3.18
N ARG A 25 -17.46 39.01 2.08
CA ARG A 25 -18.92 38.86 1.93
C ARG A 25 -19.35 37.39 1.95
N ARG A 26 -18.56 36.51 1.33
CA ARG A 26 -18.81 35.06 1.36
C ARG A 26 -18.72 34.49 2.77
N VAL A 27 -17.71 34.88 3.54
CA VAL A 27 -17.57 34.45 4.95
C VAL A 27 -18.79 34.90 5.77
N ALA A 28 -19.23 36.15 5.60
CA ALA A 28 -20.40 36.66 6.31
C ALA A 28 -21.69 35.88 5.97
N ASP A 29 -21.91 35.58 4.68
CA ASP A 29 -23.06 34.81 4.21
C ASP A 29 -23.04 33.36 4.72
N LEU A 30 -21.86 32.72 4.71
CA LEU A 30 -21.67 31.40 5.31
C LEU A 30 -21.99 31.42 6.80
N SER A 31 -21.44 32.37 7.56
CA SER A 31 -21.71 32.50 9.00
C SER A 31 -23.20 32.69 9.28
N MET A 32 -23.92 33.49 8.48
CA MET A 32 -25.37 33.66 8.63
C MET A 32 -26.13 32.34 8.40
N LYS A 33 -25.76 31.56 7.39
CA LYS A 33 -26.38 30.26 7.11
C LYS A 33 -26.13 29.25 8.24
N VAL A 34 -24.93 29.22 8.79
CA VAL A 34 -24.60 28.39 9.96
C VAL A 34 -25.46 28.80 11.16
N VAL A 35 -25.59 30.10 11.45
CA VAL A 35 -26.44 30.60 12.54
C VAL A 35 -27.90 30.24 12.31
N GLN A 36 -28.44 30.43 11.10
CA GLN A 36 -29.81 30.06 10.77
C GLN A 36 -30.08 28.57 10.96
N ASN A 37 -29.15 27.71 10.50
CA ASN A 37 -29.27 26.27 10.67
C ASN A 37 -29.24 25.87 12.16
N ALA A 38 -28.41 26.50 12.98
CA ALA A 38 -28.31 26.21 14.42
C ALA A 38 -29.62 26.43 15.20
N TYR A 39 -30.55 27.24 14.69
CA TYR A 39 -31.89 27.45 15.26
C TYR A 39 -32.97 26.54 14.68
N SER A 40 -32.63 25.61 13.78
CA SER A 40 -33.57 24.61 13.27
C SER A 40 -33.75 23.44 14.26
N GLU A 41 -34.82 22.65 14.11
CA GLU A 41 -35.11 21.47 14.95
C GLU A 41 -34.22 20.24 14.61
N LYS A 42 -33.12 20.43 13.90
CA LYS A 42 -32.21 19.35 13.48
C LYS A 42 -31.36 18.82 14.63
N THR A 43 -30.93 17.56 14.53
CA THR A 43 -29.97 17.01 15.49
C THR A 43 -28.58 17.62 15.29
N PHE A 44 -27.72 17.52 16.30
CA PHE A 44 -26.32 17.98 16.18
C PHE A 44 -25.57 17.29 15.04
N LEU A 45 -25.84 16.01 14.78
CA LEU A 45 -25.22 15.25 13.68
C LEU A 45 -25.60 15.84 12.33
N ASP A 46 -26.90 16.07 12.10
CA ASP A 46 -27.39 16.65 10.85
C ASP A 46 -26.89 18.09 10.65
N LEU A 47 -26.82 18.88 11.73
CA LEU A 47 -26.26 20.22 11.70
C LEU A 47 -24.77 20.22 11.35
N ASN A 48 -24.01 19.29 11.91
CA ASN A 48 -22.57 19.18 11.62
C ASN A 48 -22.32 18.79 10.16
N GLU A 49 -23.14 17.89 9.60
CA GLU A 49 -23.11 17.53 8.19
C GLU A 49 -23.44 18.74 7.28
N ASP A 50 -24.52 19.47 7.57
CA ASP A 50 -24.91 20.68 6.84
C ASP A 50 -23.81 21.73 6.83
N VAL A 51 -23.20 21.99 7.99
CA VAL A 51 -22.09 22.95 8.13
C VAL A 51 -20.88 22.48 7.32
N GLY A 52 -20.54 21.19 7.37
CA GLY A 52 -19.47 20.61 6.56
C GLY A 52 -19.71 20.77 5.07
N ASN A 53 -20.94 20.55 4.60
CA ASN A 53 -21.35 20.73 3.21
C ASN A 53 -21.30 22.19 2.78
N LEU A 54 -21.76 23.11 3.62
CA LEU A 54 -21.67 24.56 3.38
C LEU A 54 -20.20 25.01 3.28
N VAL A 55 -19.35 24.63 4.24
CA VAL A 55 -17.92 24.98 4.21
C VAL A 55 -17.23 24.44 2.96
N THR A 56 -17.53 23.21 2.58
CA THR A 56 -16.98 22.57 1.37
C THR A 56 -17.44 23.31 0.10
N GLY A 57 -18.73 23.61 -0.02
CA GLY A 57 -19.30 24.35 -1.15
C GLY A 57 -18.71 25.76 -1.30
N TYR A 58 -18.43 26.45 -0.19
CA TYR A 58 -17.79 27.77 -0.22
C TYR A 58 -16.29 27.71 -0.51
N SER A 59 -15.63 26.63 -0.09
CA SER A 59 -14.21 26.39 -0.38
C SER A 59 -13.96 26.05 -1.86
N ALA A 60 -14.97 25.48 -2.54
CA ALA A 60 -14.91 25.07 -3.95
C ALA A 60 -15.12 26.20 -4.99
N LEU A 61 -15.41 27.44 -4.57
CA LEU A 61 -15.66 28.56 -5.50
C LEU A 61 -14.36 29.18 -6.05
N PRO A 62 -14.34 29.67 -7.31
CA PRO A 62 -13.14 30.21 -7.94
C PRO A 62 -12.57 31.38 -7.15
N GLY A 63 -11.33 31.25 -6.68
CA GLY A 63 -10.56 32.29 -5.99
C GLY A 63 -9.87 31.87 -4.69
N SER A 64 -10.16 30.69 -4.13
CA SER A 64 -9.59 30.16 -2.88
C SER A 64 -8.37 29.24 -3.05
N SER A 65 -8.21 28.61 -4.22
CA SER A 65 -7.01 27.86 -4.57
C SER A 65 -6.23 28.67 -5.61
N GLU A 66 -5.11 29.27 -5.21
CA GLU A 66 -4.11 29.66 -6.20
C GLU A 66 -3.67 28.38 -6.90
N ARG A 67 -3.94 28.28 -8.20
CA ARG A 67 -3.46 27.15 -8.97
C ARG A 67 -1.93 27.21 -8.94
N LEU A 68 -1.31 26.13 -8.46
CA LEU A 68 0.14 25.96 -8.43
C LEU A 68 0.63 25.69 -9.86
N VAL A 69 0.72 26.77 -10.66
CA VAL A 69 1.21 26.72 -12.04
C VAL A 69 2.62 27.27 -12.07
N TYR A 70 3.58 26.41 -12.38
CA TYR A 70 4.99 26.76 -12.53
C TYR A 70 5.42 26.49 -13.97
N SER A 71 6.24 27.38 -14.54
CA SER A 71 7.09 26.97 -15.67
C SER A 71 8.09 25.91 -15.21
N ALA A 72 8.67 25.13 -16.13
CA ALA A 72 9.72 24.17 -15.78
C ALA A 72 10.90 24.84 -15.06
N GLU A 73 11.28 26.05 -15.48
CA GLU A 73 12.31 26.87 -14.82
C GLU A 73 11.92 27.24 -13.40
N GLN A 74 10.68 27.72 -13.19
CA GLN A 74 10.19 28.07 -11.85
C GLN A 74 10.09 26.85 -10.93
N LEU A 75 9.72 25.69 -11.48
CA LEU A 75 9.67 24.44 -10.73
C LEU A 75 11.08 24.01 -10.29
N CYS A 76 12.05 23.99 -11.22
CA CYS A 76 13.42 23.57 -10.92
C CYS A 76 14.20 24.57 -10.03
N SER A 77 13.81 25.85 -10.01
CA SER A 77 14.39 26.88 -9.15
C SER A 77 13.63 27.09 -7.84
N SER A 78 12.50 26.41 -7.65
CA SER A 78 11.72 26.50 -6.42
C SER A 78 12.45 25.83 -5.25
N GLU A 79 12.12 26.24 -4.03
CA GLU A 79 12.60 25.61 -2.79
C GLU A 79 11.91 24.26 -2.50
N VAL A 80 11.28 23.63 -3.52
CA VAL A 80 10.68 22.30 -3.38
C VAL A 80 11.81 21.31 -3.12
N GLY A 81 11.78 20.69 -1.95
CA GLY A 81 12.81 19.75 -1.51
C GLY A 81 12.91 18.50 -2.40
N GLU A 82 13.98 17.75 -2.19
CA GLU A 82 14.18 16.49 -2.91
C GLU A 82 13.10 15.46 -2.57
N LEU A 83 12.94 14.50 -3.47
CA LEU A 83 12.09 13.35 -3.23
C LEU A 83 12.59 12.56 -2.02
N THR A 84 11.70 12.37 -1.04
CA THR A 84 12.00 11.69 0.22
C THR A 84 11.26 10.36 0.36
N TRP A 85 11.78 9.51 1.24
CA TRP A 85 11.27 8.16 1.48
C TRP A 85 10.92 7.99 2.95
N ILE A 86 9.80 7.31 3.23
CA ILE A 86 9.55 6.75 4.56
C ILE A 86 10.40 5.50 4.74
N LEU A 87 10.46 4.66 3.71
CA LEU A 87 11.34 3.50 3.65
C LEU A 87 11.92 3.45 2.23
N LYS A 88 13.24 3.58 2.13
CA LYS A 88 13.95 3.76 0.86
C LYS A 88 13.55 2.69 -0.16
N ASP A 89 13.09 3.11 -1.34
CA ASP A 89 12.65 2.28 -2.46
C ASP A 89 11.38 1.41 -2.21
N TRP A 90 10.75 1.52 -1.04
CA TRP A 90 9.55 0.75 -0.67
C TRP A 90 8.32 1.63 -0.41
N ILE A 91 8.49 2.72 0.33
CA ILE A 91 7.41 3.62 0.74
C ILE A 91 7.86 5.05 0.52
N MET A 92 7.26 5.72 -0.46
CA MET A 92 7.52 7.13 -0.74
C MET A 92 6.91 8.02 0.34
N ALA A 93 7.60 9.11 0.67
CA ALA A 93 7.05 10.13 1.55
C ALA A 93 6.18 11.13 0.78
N GLY A 94 5.20 11.73 1.44
CA GLY A 94 4.37 12.80 0.85
C GLY A 94 3.46 12.32 -0.28
N GLY A 95 2.88 11.12 -0.14
CA GLY A 95 2.06 10.50 -1.17
C GLY A 95 1.14 9.40 -0.64
N ILE A 96 0.63 8.55 -1.52
CA ILE A 96 -0.25 7.42 -1.22
C ILE A 96 0.47 6.12 -1.57
N ASN A 97 0.61 5.23 -0.62
CA ASN A 97 1.31 3.95 -0.77
C ASN A 97 0.35 2.79 -0.46
N LEU A 98 0.54 1.64 -1.11
CA LEU A 98 -0.32 0.47 -0.97
C LEU A 98 0.46 -0.75 -0.45
N ILE A 99 -0.04 -1.36 0.62
CA ILE A 99 0.36 -2.69 1.09
C ILE A 99 -0.80 -3.64 0.84
N ALA A 100 -0.73 -4.42 -0.23
CA ALA A 100 -1.76 -5.36 -0.63
C ALA A 100 -1.35 -6.82 -0.37
N GLY A 101 -2.32 -7.74 -0.36
CA GLY A 101 -2.03 -9.16 -0.18
C GLY A 101 -3.21 -9.95 0.38
N MET A 102 -3.09 -11.28 0.40
CA MET A 102 -4.15 -12.14 0.92
C MET A 102 -4.45 -11.87 2.41
N PRO A 103 -5.68 -12.15 2.88
CA PRO A 103 -5.98 -12.18 4.32
C PRO A 103 -4.95 -13.03 5.09
N ALA A 104 -4.62 -12.61 6.31
CA ALA A 104 -3.60 -13.23 7.16
C ALA A 104 -2.17 -13.26 6.60
N ALA A 105 -1.86 -12.64 5.45
CA ALA A 105 -0.51 -12.62 4.89
C ALA A 105 0.52 -11.79 5.70
N GLY A 106 0.12 -11.12 6.78
CA GLY A 106 1.05 -10.37 7.65
C GLY A 106 1.17 -8.87 7.35
N LYS A 107 0.32 -8.30 6.47
CA LYS A 107 0.33 -6.87 6.10
C LYS A 107 0.27 -5.92 7.30
N SER A 108 -0.67 -6.13 8.22
CA SER A 108 -0.80 -5.29 9.42
C SER A 108 0.43 -5.40 10.33
N PHE A 109 1.10 -6.56 10.39
CA PHE A 109 2.35 -6.69 11.13
C PHE A 109 3.48 -5.90 10.47
N LEU A 110 3.57 -5.95 9.13
CA LEU A 110 4.55 -5.19 8.35
C LEU A 110 4.34 -3.67 8.48
N ALA A 111 3.08 -3.22 8.46
CA ALA A 111 2.71 -1.83 8.65
C ALA A 111 2.95 -1.36 10.11
N LEU A 112 2.64 -2.20 11.12
CA LEU A 112 2.93 -1.90 12.51
C LEU A 112 4.43 -1.83 12.80
N ASP A 113 5.21 -2.73 12.21
CA ASP A 113 6.68 -2.71 12.31
C ASP A 113 7.25 -1.38 11.80
N LEU A 114 6.75 -0.93 10.64
CA LEU A 114 7.10 0.38 10.07
C LEU A 114 6.64 1.54 10.98
N ALA A 115 5.39 1.52 11.42
CA ALA A 115 4.80 2.56 12.27
C ALA A 115 5.55 2.72 13.60
N ILE A 116 5.91 1.61 14.24
CA ILE A 116 6.71 1.61 15.46
C ILE A 116 8.10 2.20 15.18
N GLY A 117 8.74 1.81 14.07
CA GLY A 117 10.06 2.34 13.69
C GLY A 117 10.07 3.86 13.55
N ILE A 118 9.11 4.40 12.80
CA ILE A 118 8.93 5.85 12.59
C ILE A 118 8.65 6.56 13.92
N ALA A 119 7.81 5.98 14.77
CA ALA A 119 7.39 6.61 16.02
C ALA A 119 8.40 6.47 17.17
N SER A 120 9.49 5.71 17.02
CA SER A 120 10.44 5.42 18.11
C SER A 120 11.90 5.41 17.70
N THR A 121 12.34 4.40 16.95
CA THR A 121 13.75 4.05 16.81
C THR A 121 14.43 4.65 15.58
N GLY A 122 13.65 5.06 14.58
CA GLY A 122 14.18 5.42 13.26
C GLY A 122 14.60 4.21 12.43
N PHE A 123 14.16 3.00 12.82
CA PHE A 123 14.46 1.75 12.11
C PHE A 123 13.24 0.83 11.99
N ALA A 124 13.06 0.25 10.81
CA ALA A 124 12.01 -0.72 10.49
C ALA A 124 12.49 -1.74 9.46
N TRP A 125 11.76 -2.84 9.27
CA TRP A 125 12.01 -3.84 8.22
C TRP A 125 13.48 -4.28 8.13
N ASN A 126 13.98 -4.97 9.17
CA ASN A 126 15.37 -5.42 9.26
C ASN A 126 16.38 -4.27 9.35
N ASP A 127 16.17 -3.38 10.32
CA ASP A 127 17.07 -2.26 10.62
C ASP A 127 17.32 -1.29 9.46
N GLN A 128 16.36 -1.18 8.53
CA GLN A 128 16.39 -0.14 7.51
C GLN A 128 16.02 1.22 8.13
N PRO A 129 16.75 2.28 7.79
CA PRO A 129 16.52 3.61 8.33
C PRO A 129 15.18 4.16 7.84
N VAL A 130 14.42 4.74 8.77
CA VAL A 130 13.16 5.45 8.52
C VAL A 130 13.17 6.79 9.26
N PRO A 131 12.52 7.85 8.72
CA PRO A 131 12.47 9.13 9.40
C PRO A 131 11.66 9.02 10.69
N LEU A 132 12.07 9.76 11.73
CA LEU A 132 11.29 9.87 12.95
C LEU A 132 10.07 10.78 12.73
N GLY A 133 8.92 10.39 13.26
CA GLY A 133 7.70 11.18 13.10
C GLY A 133 6.50 10.66 13.88
N LYS A 134 5.39 11.37 13.77
CA LYS A 134 4.12 11.00 14.39
C LYS A 134 3.26 10.22 13.41
N VAL A 135 2.80 9.06 13.84
CA VAL A 135 2.00 8.13 13.03
C VAL A 135 0.60 8.01 13.60
N THR A 136 -0.41 8.19 12.76
CA THR A 136 -1.80 7.83 13.10
C THR A 136 -2.17 6.53 12.39
N TYR A 137 -2.52 5.52 13.17
CA TYR A 137 -2.92 4.20 12.69
C TYR A 137 -4.43 4.04 12.89
N HIS A 138 -5.20 4.17 11.81
CA HIS A 138 -6.63 3.90 11.82
C HIS A 138 -6.88 2.40 11.66
N PHE A 139 -7.52 1.79 12.66
CA PHE A 139 -7.77 0.36 12.69
C PHE A 139 -9.24 0.06 12.95
N LEU A 140 -9.96 -0.30 11.89
CA LEU A 140 -11.38 -0.64 11.93
C LEU A 140 -11.66 -2.13 11.67
N ASP A 141 -10.61 -2.93 11.47
CA ASP A 141 -10.71 -4.35 11.13
C ASP A 141 -10.24 -5.28 12.27
N GLY A 142 -10.74 -5.05 13.48
CA GLY A 142 -10.50 -5.95 14.62
C GLY A 142 -10.76 -5.31 15.99
N SER A 143 -10.24 -5.95 17.05
CA SER A 143 -10.47 -5.51 18.42
C SER A 143 -9.33 -4.68 19.00
N PHE A 144 -9.67 -3.74 19.88
CA PHE A 144 -8.72 -2.97 20.71
C PHE A 144 -7.72 -3.88 21.44
N ARG A 145 -8.21 -5.00 22.00
CA ARG A 145 -7.37 -5.98 22.73
C ARG A 145 -6.37 -6.66 21.80
N GLY A 146 -6.79 -7.00 20.58
CA GLY A 146 -5.92 -7.58 19.57
C GLY A 146 -4.81 -6.62 19.15
N MET A 147 -5.16 -5.36 18.85
CA MET A 147 -4.17 -4.35 18.49
C MET A 147 -3.18 -4.10 19.65
N ARG A 148 -3.67 -3.90 20.87
CA ARG A 148 -2.83 -3.75 22.07
C ARG A 148 -1.85 -4.91 22.22
N SER A 149 -2.32 -6.15 22.03
CA SER A 149 -1.46 -7.33 22.11
C SER A 149 -0.35 -7.32 21.05
N ARG A 150 -0.67 -6.97 19.79
CA ARG A 150 0.31 -6.89 18.70
C ARG A 150 1.38 -5.84 18.99
N VAL A 151 0.98 -4.63 19.39
CA VAL A 151 1.90 -3.53 19.70
C VAL A 151 2.84 -3.93 20.83
N LEU A 152 2.32 -4.45 21.94
CA LEU A 152 3.15 -4.91 23.05
C LEU A 152 4.15 -5.98 22.61
N LYS A 153 3.70 -6.99 21.86
CA LYS A 153 4.58 -8.08 21.41
C LYS A 153 5.67 -7.61 20.45
N LEU A 154 5.37 -6.69 19.54
CA LEU A 154 6.35 -6.09 18.63
C LEU A 154 7.35 -5.19 19.38
N CYS A 155 6.87 -4.37 20.32
CA CYS A 155 7.73 -3.50 21.13
C CYS A 155 8.65 -4.32 22.06
N ASN A 156 8.12 -5.37 22.69
CA ASN A 156 8.90 -6.30 23.52
C ASN A 156 9.99 -7.01 22.71
N ALA A 157 9.71 -7.37 21.46
CA ALA A 157 10.71 -7.98 20.57
C ALA A 157 11.86 -7.02 20.25
N ARG A 158 11.55 -5.73 20.11
CA ARG A 158 12.52 -4.65 19.88
C ARG A 158 13.19 -4.13 21.15
N GLY A 159 12.76 -4.57 22.34
CA GLY A 159 13.28 -4.09 23.62
C GLY A 159 12.89 -2.64 23.94
N ILE A 160 11.78 -2.13 23.38
CA ILE A 160 11.32 -0.76 23.56
C ILE A 160 9.95 -0.71 24.25
N GLN A 161 9.60 0.45 24.79
CA GLN A 161 8.24 0.73 25.24
C GLN A 161 7.36 1.17 24.05
N PRO A 162 6.04 0.93 24.10
CA PRO A 162 5.12 1.46 23.08
C PRO A 162 5.28 2.99 22.91
N PRO A 163 5.53 3.48 21.68
CA PRO A 163 5.82 4.89 21.47
C PRO A 163 4.59 5.79 21.59
N ALA A 164 4.74 6.92 22.29
CA ALA A 164 3.68 7.93 22.42
C ALA A 164 3.32 8.62 21.08
N ASN A 165 4.27 8.64 20.12
CA ASN A 165 4.06 9.21 18.78
C ASN A 165 3.33 8.25 17.82
N LEU A 166 2.97 7.04 18.26
CA LEU A 166 2.11 6.11 17.51
C LEU A 166 0.69 6.18 18.10
N ILE A 167 -0.18 6.90 17.41
CA ILE A 167 -1.57 7.13 17.83
C ILE A 167 -2.46 6.13 17.11
N PHE A 168 -3.29 5.41 17.86
CA PHE A 168 -4.30 4.52 17.29
C PHE A 168 -5.66 5.20 17.30
N ASP A 169 -6.33 5.19 16.15
CA ASP A 169 -7.70 5.65 16.00
C ASP A 169 -8.60 4.47 15.63
N PHE A 170 -9.62 4.23 16.45
CA PHE A 170 -10.60 3.16 16.29
C PHE A 170 -12.00 3.72 16.02
N SER A 171 -12.12 5.03 15.86
CA SER A 171 -13.39 5.70 15.57
C SER A 171 -13.79 5.45 14.11
N PRO A 172 -15.09 5.23 13.84
CA PRO A 172 -15.60 5.19 12.48
C PRO A 172 -15.13 6.41 11.67
N LEU A 173 -14.76 6.17 10.42
CA LEU A 173 -14.33 7.18 9.47
C LEU A 173 -14.68 6.69 8.07
N SER A 174 -15.40 7.52 7.33
CA SER A 174 -15.78 7.38 5.93
C SER A 174 -15.13 8.50 5.13
N LEU A 175 -14.14 8.14 4.33
CA LEU A 175 -13.47 9.06 3.41
C LEU A 175 -14.34 9.41 2.19
N ARG A 176 -15.59 8.93 2.16
CA ARG A 176 -16.62 9.37 1.20
C ARG A 176 -17.29 10.67 1.65
N GLU A 177 -17.25 10.95 2.96
CA GLU A 177 -17.94 12.09 3.54
C GLU A 177 -17.01 13.32 3.59
N PRO A 178 -17.32 14.42 2.89
CA PRO A 178 -16.43 15.59 2.80
C PRO A 178 -16.10 16.20 4.17
N HIS A 179 -17.06 16.19 5.10
CA HIS A 179 -16.88 16.73 6.44
C HIS A 179 -15.89 15.90 7.28
N GLU A 180 -15.87 14.58 7.10
CA GLU A 180 -14.92 13.69 7.77
C GLU A 180 -13.52 13.79 7.17
N VAL A 181 -13.41 13.93 5.84
CA VAL A 181 -12.14 14.23 5.16
C VAL A 181 -11.55 15.56 5.65
N LEU A 182 -12.38 16.59 5.82
CA LEU A 182 -11.95 17.88 6.37
C LEU A 182 -11.48 17.74 7.83
N ALA A 183 -12.21 17.00 8.65
CA ALA A 183 -11.83 16.74 10.04
C ALA A 183 -10.50 15.97 10.14
N LEU A 184 -10.30 14.97 9.26
CA LEU A 184 -9.04 14.23 9.14
C LEU A 184 -7.89 15.18 8.78
N LYS A 185 -8.05 16.02 7.75
CA LYS A 185 -7.06 17.02 7.34
C LYS A 185 -6.69 17.96 8.49
N GLN A 186 -7.68 18.48 9.22
CA GLN A 186 -7.45 19.35 10.39
C GLN A 186 -6.70 18.61 11.51
N ARG A 187 -7.04 17.34 11.77
CA ARG A 187 -6.36 16.52 12.78
C ARG A 187 -4.90 16.28 12.40
N ILE A 188 -4.63 15.91 11.15
CA ILE A 188 -3.28 15.70 10.62
C ILE A 188 -2.44 16.97 10.79
N SER A 189 -2.98 18.11 10.35
CA SER A 189 -2.29 19.40 10.43
C SER A 189 -2.04 19.84 11.88
N SER A 190 -3.07 19.84 12.72
CA SER A 190 -2.96 20.32 14.12
C SER A 190 -2.06 19.46 14.99
N GLN A 191 -1.96 18.16 14.70
CA GLN A 191 -1.12 17.24 15.45
C GLN A 191 0.27 17.03 14.84
N GLY A 192 0.54 17.55 13.63
CA GLY A 192 1.80 17.32 12.93
C GLY A 192 2.02 15.83 12.58
N VAL A 193 0.98 15.16 12.09
CA VAL A 193 1.06 13.74 11.70
C VAL A 193 1.81 13.61 10.37
N SER A 194 2.90 12.84 10.38
CA SER A 194 3.71 12.61 9.19
C SER A 194 3.25 11.40 8.39
N VAL A 195 2.66 10.40 9.05
CA VAL A 195 2.18 9.16 8.39
C VAL A 195 0.79 8.78 8.90
N VAL A 196 -0.11 8.45 7.98
CA VAL A 196 -1.45 7.93 8.25
C VAL A 196 -1.59 6.55 7.64
N ILE A 197 -1.95 5.55 8.45
CA ILE A 197 -2.14 4.16 8.02
C ILE A 197 -3.62 3.80 8.13
N PHE A 198 -4.21 3.27 7.05
CA PHE A 198 -5.58 2.78 7.00
C PHE A 198 -5.60 1.25 6.91
N ASP A 199 -6.03 0.57 7.99
CA ASP A 199 -6.07 -0.89 8.11
C ASP A 199 -7.50 -1.40 8.40
N VAL A 200 -8.26 -1.87 7.41
CA VAL A 200 -7.98 -1.94 5.96
C VAL A 200 -8.77 -0.89 5.18
N MET A 201 -8.26 -0.44 4.04
CA MET A 201 -8.81 0.63 3.20
C MET A 201 -10.33 0.50 2.96
N ALA A 202 -10.81 -0.72 2.69
CA ALA A 202 -12.23 -1.02 2.45
C ALA A 202 -13.16 -0.53 3.57
N LYS A 203 -12.68 -0.49 4.82
CA LYS A 203 -13.47 -0.04 5.98
C LYS A 203 -13.67 1.48 6.01
N PHE A 204 -12.83 2.23 5.29
CA PHE A 204 -12.87 3.68 5.22
C PHE A 204 -13.64 4.20 4.00
N ALA A 205 -14.20 3.30 3.18
CA ALA A 205 -15.06 3.61 2.07
C ALA A 205 -16.32 2.73 2.11
N PRO A 206 -17.12 2.81 3.19
CA PRO A 206 -18.28 1.93 3.37
C PRO A 206 -19.24 2.06 2.18
N GLY A 207 -19.64 0.91 1.64
CA GLY A 207 -20.56 0.82 0.50
C GLY A 207 -20.00 1.33 -0.82
N ALA A 208 -18.68 1.54 -0.95
CA ALA A 208 -18.04 1.83 -2.22
C ALA A 208 -17.71 0.53 -2.98
N ASP A 209 -17.93 0.52 -4.30
CA ASP A 209 -17.37 -0.51 -5.17
C ASP A 209 -15.89 -0.20 -5.45
N GLU A 210 -15.00 -1.02 -4.91
CA GLU A 210 -13.55 -0.88 -5.08
C GLU A 210 -13.08 -1.03 -6.54
N ASN A 211 -13.91 -1.58 -7.43
CA ASN A 211 -13.64 -1.69 -8.85
C ASN A 211 -14.20 -0.50 -9.65
N SER A 212 -14.94 0.40 -9.00
CA SER A 212 -15.53 1.58 -9.63
C SER A 212 -14.60 2.77 -9.52
N VAL A 213 -14.01 3.18 -10.65
CA VAL A 213 -13.25 4.44 -10.78
C VAL A 213 -14.03 5.61 -10.18
N ALA A 214 -15.33 5.70 -10.48
CA ALA A 214 -16.18 6.82 -10.09
C ALA A 214 -16.33 6.93 -8.57
N GLU A 215 -16.30 5.81 -7.85
CA GLU A 215 -16.44 5.78 -6.40
C GLU A 215 -15.09 5.86 -5.68
N MET A 216 -14.03 5.30 -6.26
CA MET A 216 -12.70 5.28 -5.64
C MET A 216 -11.85 6.52 -5.94
N SER A 217 -12.04 7.18 -7.09
CA SER A 217 -11.25 8.36 -7.46
C SER A 217 -11.43 9.54 -6.50
N PRO A 218 -12.65 9.91 -6.05
CA PRO A 218 -12.82 11.03 -5.11
C PRO A 218 -12.06 10.82 -3.79
N LEU A 219 -12.07 9.58 -3.29
CA LEU A 219 -11.32 9.14 -2.12
C LEU A 219 -9.81 9.33 -2.30
N MET A 220 -9.27 8.78 -3.39
CA MET A 220 -7.83 8.87 -3.69
C MET A 220 -7.39 10.32 -3.91
N ASN A 221 -8.21 11.11 -4.60
CA ASN A 221 -7.94 12.53 -4.84
C ASN A 221 -7.93 13.34 -3.54
N SER A 222 -8.83 13.05 -2.61
CA SER A 222 -8.87 13.71 -1.30
C SER A 222 -7.60 13.43 -0.49
N MET A 223 -7.16 12.17 -0.43
CA MET A 223 -5.90 11.81 0.22
C MET A 223 -4.70 12.46 -0.48
N ARG A 224 -4.70 12.50 -1.82
CA ARG A 224 -3.65 13.14 -2.62
C ARG A 224 -3.56 14.64 -2.33
N GLU A 225 -4.69 15.32 -2.22
CA GLU A 225 -4.74 16.74 -1.89
C GLU A 225 -4.15 16.98 -0.49
N ILE A 226 -4.53 16.17 0.50
CA ILE A 226 -4.00 16.28 1.86
C ILE A 226 -2.48 16.02 1.87
N ALA A 227 -2.01 14.98 1.17
CA ALA A 227 -0.59 14.65 1.06
C ALA A 227 0.21 15.81 0.45
N ASN A 228 -0.27 16.38 -0.66
CA ASN A 228 0.40 17.49 -1.34
C ASN A 228 0.44 18.77 -0.50
N GLN A 229 -0.60 19.04 0.30
CA GLN A 229 -0.67 20.26 1.10
C GLN A 229 0.08 20.17 2.44
N LEU A 230 0.10 18.99 3.06
CA LEU A 230 0.65 18.80 4.40
C LEU A 230 1.97 18.01 4.44
N GLY A 231 2.39 17.43 3.30
CA GLY A 231 3.55 16.53 3.23
C GLY A 231 3.30 15.17 3.90
N THR A 232 2.06 14.87 4.28
CA THR A 232 1.70 13.63 4.97
C THR A 232 1.75 12.42 4.03
N THR A 233 2.23 11.29 4.54
CA THR A 233 2.26 10.02 3.81
C THR A 233 1.07 9.16 4.20
N PHE A 234 0.30 8.69 3.23
CA PHE A 234 -0.76 7.70 3.41
C PHE A 234 -0.24 6.29 3.08
N ILE A 235 -0.60 5.30 3.91
CA ILE A 235 -0.35 3.88 3.66
C ILE A 235 -1.67 3.13 3.77
N LEU A 236 -2.10 2.53 2.67
CA LEU A 236 -3.35 1.81 2.55
C LEU A 236 -3.08 0.32 2.65
N ILE A 237 -3.72 -0.37 3.60
CA ILE A 237 -3.70 -1.83 3.65
C ILE A 237 -4.91 -2.36 2.90
N HIS A 238 -4.68 -3.25 1.94
CA HIS A 238 -5.72 -3.74 1.05
C HIS A 238 -5.67 -5.27 0.89
N HIS A 239 -6.84 -5.88 0.73
CA HIS A 239 -6.96 -7.32 0.49
C HIS A 239 -7.00 -7.61 -1.00
N LEU A 240 -6.23 -8.60 -1.46
CA LEU A 240 -6.38 -9.09 -2.83
C LEU A 240 -7.56 -10.06 -2.94
N ASN A 241 -8.31 -9.93 -4.02
CA ASN A 241 -9.42 -10.83 -4.34
C ASN A 241 -8.92 -12.26 -4.67
N LYS A 242 -9.74 -13.26 -4.32
CA LYS A 242 -9.50 -14.67 -4.66
C LYS A 242 -9.85 -14.95 -6.13
N GLY A 243 -9.02 -14.49 -7.06
CA GLY A 243 -9.12 -14.85 -8.48
C GLY A 243 -8.58 -16.26 -8.81
N ILE A 244 -8.91 -16.79 -9.99
CA ILE A 244 -8.54 -18.14 -10.46
C ILE A 244 -7.08 -18.21 -10.98
N SER A 245 -6.43 -17.08 -11.24
CA SER A 245 -5.06 -17.04 -11.75
C SER A 245 -4.00 -17.10 -10.64
N ASN A 246 -2.94 -17.89 -10.84
CA ASN A 246 -1.75 -17.95 -9.98
C ASN A 246 -0.83 -16.73 -10.14
N ASP A 247 -1.15 -15.83 -11.05
CA ASP A 247 -0.37 -14.61 -11.30
C ASP A 247 -0.93 -13.48 -10.42
N PHE A 248 -0.21 -13.16 -9.35
CA PHE A 248 -0.63 -12.16 -8.36
C PHE A 248 -0.63 -10.73 -8.92
N SER A 249 0.17 -10.47 -9.96
CA SER A 249 0.14 -9.23 -10.73
C SER A 249 -1.25 -8.99 -11.36
N TYR A 250 -1.92 -10.07 -11.78
CA TYR A 250 -3.29 -10.04 -12.31
C TYR A 250 -4.37 -9.89 -11.23
N ARG A 251 -4.09 -10.23 -9.96
CA ARG A 251 -5.11 -10.15 -8.88
C ARG A 251 -5.32 -8.74 -8.37
N VAL A 252 -4.34 -7.87 -8.54
CA VAL A 252 -4.51 -6.43 -8.30
C VAL A 252 -5.23 -5.73 -9.48
N ARG A 253 -5.45 -6.41 -10.63
CA ARG A 253 -6.21 -5.84 -11.75
C ARG A 253 -7.71 -5.67 -11.49
N GLY A 254 -8.29 -6.32 -10.47
CA GLY A 254 -9.65 -5.94 -10.03
C GLY A 254 -9.71 -4.47 -9.60
N SER A 255 -8.56 -3.94 -9.18
CA SER A 255 -8.41 -2.58 -8.68
C SER A 255 -7.30 -1.84 -9.43
N THR A 256 -7.28 -1.93 -10.78
CA THR A 256 -6.34 -1.18 -11.63
C THR A 256 -6.29 0.30 -11.27
N ASP A 257 -7.42 0.86 -10.84
CA ASP A 257 -7.55 2.28 -10.53
C ASP A 257 -6.93 2.65 -9.19
N ILE A 258 -7.02 1.75 -8.20
CA ILE A 258 -6.30 1.88 -6.93
C ILE A 258 -4.79 1.87 -7.23
N LEU A 259 -4.32 0.89 -8.01
CA LEU A 259 -2.92 0.84 -8.42
C LEU A 259 -2.50 2.07 -9.22
N GLY A 260 -3.35 2.60 -10.09
CA GLY A 260 -3.11 3.83 -10.84
C GLY A 260 -2.91 5.04 -9.94
N SER A 261 -3.69 5.11 -8.85
CA SER A 261 -3.76 6.26 -7.95
C SER A 261 -2.63 6.35 -6.92
N VAL A 262 -1.97 5.23 -6.59
CA VAL A 262 -0.87 5.19 -5.61
C VAL A 262 0.50 5.49 -6.23
N ASP A 263 1.47 5.86 -5.40
CA ASP A 263 2.87 6.11 -5.78
C ASP A 263 3.69 4.84 -5.68
N THR A 264 3.52 4.09 -4.59
CA THR A 264 4.09 2.76 -4.44
C THR A 264 3.03 1.71 -4.17
N ALA A 265 3.27 0.49 -4.65
CA ALA A 265 2.46 -0.66 -4.32
C ALA A 265 3.34 -1.89 -4.10
N ILE A 266 3.12 -2.56 -2.98
CA ILE A 266 3.78 -3.81 -2.63
C ILE A 266 2.73 -4.88 -2.35
N ILE A 267 3.02 -6.12 -2.74
CA ILE A 267 2.20 -7.29 -2.43
C ILE A 267 2.93 -8.14 -1.41
N VAL A 268 2.22 -8.54 -0.37
CA VAL A 268 2.66 -9.50 0.64
C VAL A 268 1.94 -10.83 0.43
N ASN A 269 2.70 -11.88 0.13
CA ASN A 269 2.18 -13.23 -0.10
C ASN A 269 2.94 -14.28 0.69
N TYR A 270 2.29 -15.41 0.94
CA TYR A 270 2.97 -16.62 1.38
C TYR A 270 3.79 -17.21 0.23
N GLU A 271 4.99 -17.71 0.51
CA GLU A 271 5.86 -18.29 -0.51
C GLU A 271 5.39 -19.69 -0.92
N ASN A 272 5.32 -20.63 0.03
CA ASN A 272 5.02 -22.04 -0.24
C ASN A 272 3.75 -22.55 0.48
N SER A 273 3.47 -22.04 1.68
CA SER A 273 2.42 -22.55 2.57
C SER A 273 1.77 -21.42 3.35
N THR A 274 0.49 -21.54 3.70
CA THR A 274 -0.25 -20.58 4.53
C THR A 274 -0.13 -20.83 6.03
N ALA A 275 0.80 -21.70 6.47
CA ALA A 275 1.08 -21.90 7.89
C ALA A 275 1.60 -20.62 8.58
N ALA A 276 1.42 -20.52 9.90
CA ALA A 276 1.70 -19.29 10.66
C ALA A 276 3.16 -18.79 10.51
N ASN A 277 4.11 -19.72 10.57
CA ASN A 277 5.56 -19.43 10.50
C ASN A 277 6.12 -19.51 9.06
N SER A 278 5.26 -19.64 8.05
CA SER A 278 5.71 -19.72 6.66
C SER A 278 6.43 -18.46 6.22
N MET A 279 7.42 -18.65 5.34
CA MET A 279 8.04 -17.56 4.58
C MET A 279 6.96 -16.77 3.83
N ARG A 280 7.07 -15.45 3.91
CA ARG A 280 6.31 -14.50 3.14
C ARG A 280 7.26 -13.72 2.25
N VAL A 281 6.79 -13.35 1.07
CA VAL A 281 7.53 -12.50 0.13
C VAL A 281 6.81 -11.17 0.02
N ILE A 282 7.59 -10.09 0.11
CA ILE A 282 7.19 -8.72 -0.18
C ILE A 282 7.66 -8.44 -1.61
N GLN A 283 6.72 -8.42 -2.55
CA GLN A 283 6.97 -8.20 -3.97
C GLN A 283 6.57 -6.76 -4.31
N PRO A 284 7.50 -5.90 -4.73
CA PRO A 284 7.11 -4.59 -5.27
C PRO A 284 6.36 -4.79 -6.59
N GLN A 285 5.31 -4.02 -6.79
CA GLN A 285 4.48 -4.04 -8.00
C GLN A 285 4.49 -2.71 -8.74
N LYS A 286 4.61 -1.61 -8.00
CA LYS A 286 4.66 -0.27 -8.54
C LYS A 286 5.63 0.57 -7.72
N MET A 287 6.48 1.29 -8.43
CA MET A 287 7.26 2.42 -7.93
C MET A 287 7.14 3.53 -8.96
N ARG A 288 6.69 4.71 -8.53
CA ARG A 288 6.51 5.84 -9.44
C ARG A 288 7.85 6.53 -9.75
N GLU A 289 8.71 6.66 -8.76
CA GLU A 289 9.89 7.52 -8.80
C GLU A 289 11.22 6.77 -8.61
N ALA A 290 11.20 5.44 -8.75
CA ALA A 290 12.37 4.57 -8.65
C ALA A 290 12.17 3.25 -9.40
N GLU A 291 13.26 2.51 -9.62
CA GLU A 291 13.19 1.12 -10.06
C GLU A 291 12.60 0.21 -8.98
N LEU A 292 12.02 -0.92 -9.39
CA LEU A 292 11.47 -1.89 -8.44
C LEU A 292 12.63 -2.56 -7.67
N PRO A 293 12.65 -2.50 -6.33
CA PRO A 293 13.69 -3.16 -5.56
C PRO A 293 13.59 -4.68 -5.68
N LYS A 294 14.65 -5.40 -5.28
CA LYS A 294 14.59 -6.86 -5.16
C LYS A 294 13.54 -7.25 -4.11
N PRO A 295 12.71 -8.30 -4.35
CA PRO A 295 11.76 -8.77 -3.36
C PRO A 295 12.44 -9.11 -2.02
N LEU A 296 11.81 -8.68 -0.93
CA LEU A 296 12.21 -9.08 0.43
C LEU A 296 11.41 -10.29 0.88
N ARG A 297 11.95 -11.02 1.84
CA ARG A 297 11.25 -12.12 2.46
C ARG A 297 11.29 -11.98 3.96
N PHE A 298 10.21 -12.39 4.62
CA PHE A 298 10.14 -12.40 6.08
C PHE A 298 9.27 -13.53 6.62
N GLN A 299 9.51 -13.88 7.88
CA GLN A 299 8.64 -14.73 8.68
C GLN A 299 8.16 -13.98 9.90
N LEU A 300 6.94 -14.28 10.32
CA LEU A 300 6.46 -13.92 11.65
C LEU A 300 6.86 -15.04 12.61
N VAL A 301 7.70 -14.71 13.57
CA VAL A 301 8.11 -15.63 14.64
C VAL A 301 7.50 -15.13 15.94
N SER A 302 6.63 -15.95 16.53
CA SER A 302 6.02 -15.67 17.82
C SER A 302 6.67 -16.55 18.88
N GLU A 303 7.36 -15.92 19.83
CA GLU A 303 8.03 -16.57 20.96
C GLU A 303 7.55 -15.84 22.22
N ASP A 304 6.89 -16.56 23.14
CA ASP A 304 6.31 -15.99 24.36
C ASP A 304 5.44 -14.72 24.15
N GLN A 305 5.87 -13.60 24.74
CA GLN A 305 5.27 -12.26 24.66
C GLN A 305 5.97 -11.38 23.61
N LYS A 306 6.61 -11.98 22.60
CA LYS A 306 7.30 -11.31 21.51
C LYS A 306 6.80 -11.81 20.16
N ILE A 307 6.68 -10.87 19.21
CA ILE A 307 6.49 -11.18 17.80
C ILE A 307 7.59 -10.45 17.05
N THR A 308 8.38 -11.19 16.27
CA THR A 308 9.48 -10.65 15.47
C THR A 308 9.22 -10.91 14.00
N LEU A 309 9.45 -9.89 13.16
CA LEU A 309 9.55 -10.06 11.72
C LEU A 309 11.00 -10.42 11.40
N LYS A 310 11.29 -11.70 11.16
CA LYS A 310 12.63 -12.15 10.76
C LYS A 310 12.72 -12.04 9.24
N PHE A 311 13.49 -11.07 8.76
CA PHE A 311 13.78 -10.94 7.34
C PHE A 311 14.94 -11.86 6.95
N SER A 312 14.95 -12.31 5.71
CA SER A 312 16.05 -13.10 5.15
C SER A 312 16.57 -12.44 3.89
N ASP A 313 17.90 -12.31 3.77
CA ASP A 313 18.53 -11.80 2.57
C ASP A 313 18.24 -12.71 1.38
N THR A 314 17.98 -12.11 0.22
CA THR A 314 17.78 -12.82 -1.05
C THR A 314 19.05 -13.53 -1.54
N GLU A 315 20.21 -13.29 -0.93
CA GLU A 315 21.51 -13.81 -1.39
C GLU A 315 21.90 -15.18 -0.79
N ASN A 316 21.22 -15.65 0.27
CA ASN A 316 21.54 -16.92 0.93
C ASN A 316 20.51 -18.05 0.72
N THR A 317 19.66 -17.92 -0.29
CA THR A 317 18.95 -19.07 -0.83
C THR A 317 19.36 -19.24 -2.28
N GLN A 318 20.51 -19.88 -2.50
CA GLN A 318 20.61 -20.73 -3.68
C GLN A 318 19.31 -21.51 -3.72
N LEU A 319 18.57 -21.28 -4.80
CA LEU A 319 17.36 -21.99 -5.16
C LEU A 319 17.62 -23.50 -5.05
N GLN A 320 17.46 -24.09 -3.86
CA GLN A 320 16.79 -25.36 -3.78
C GLN A 320 15.34 -25.04 -4.11
N LYS A 321 15.08 -24.83 -5.41
CA LYS A 321 13.77 -25.16 -5.97
C LYS A 321 13.51 -26.56 -5.43
N GLU A 322 12.51 -26.72 -4.57
CA GLU A 322 11.92 -28.04 -4.41
C GLU A 322 11.40 -28.41 -5.80
N THR A 323 12.25 -29.14 -6.52
CA THR A 323 12.02 -29.58 -7.88
C THR A 323 10.69 -30.30 -7.87
N GLY A 324 9.65 -29.71 -8.47
CA GLY A 324 8.31 -30.30 -8.47
C GLY A 324 8.41 -31.76 -8.90
N GLN A 325 7.61 -32.67 -8.33
CA GLN A 325 7.82 -34.13 -8.48
C GLN A 325 8.07 -34.59 -9.93
N GLN A 326 7.44 -33.95 -10.93
CA GLN A 326 7.71 -34.19 -12.35
C GLN A 326 9.17 -33.88 -12.75
N GLU A 327 9.68 -32.72 -12.37
CA GLU A 327 11.02 -32.26 -12.71
C GLU A 327 12.09 -33.08 -11.96
N ARG A 328 11.77 -33.57 -10.75
CA ARG A 328 12.62 -34.52 -10.03
C ARG A 328 12.71 -35.85 -10.80
N TYR A 329 11.58 -36.44 -11.19
CA TYR A 329 11.59 -37.67 -11.98
C TYR A 329 12.27 -37.48 -13.34
N PHE A 330 12.10 -36.33 -13.97
CA PHE A 330 12.80 -36.00 -15.22
C PHE A 330 14.32 -35.95 -15.00
N GLN A 331 14.79 -35.29 -13.94
CA GLN A 331 16.21 -35.24 -13.63
C GLN A 331 16.78 -36.61 -13.28
N ASP A 332 16.08 -37.41 -12.46
CA ASP A 332 16.47 -38.78 -12.13
C ASP A 332 16.61 -39.65 -13.39
N LEU A 333 15.70 -39.50 -14.36
CA LEU A 333 15.75 -40.19 -15.66
C LEU A 333 16.95 -39.74 -16.50
N VAL A 334 17.19 -38.42 -16.59
CA VAL A 334 18.30 -37.84 -17.35
C VAL A 334 19.65 -38.27 -16.76
N ASP A 335 19.80 -38.21 -15.44
CA ASP A 335 21.04 -38.58 -14.75
C ASP A 335 21.34 -40.08 -14.93
N TYR A 336 20.32 -40.93 -14.84
CA TYR A 336 20.48 -42.37 -15.06
C TYR A 336 20.89 -42.72 -16.49
N LEU A 337 20.29 -42.06 -17.50
CA LEU A 337 20.66 -42.25 -18.91
C LEU A 337 22.06 -41.71 -19.20
N HIS A 338 22.45 -40.57 -18.60
CA HIS A 338 23.80 -40.04 -18.73
C HIS A 338 24.86 -40.94 -18.09
N ALA A 339 24.55 -41.61 -16.99
CA ALA A 339 25.44 -42.61 -16.39
C ALA A 339 25.61 -43.86 -17.26
N ASN A 340 24.73 -44.10 -18.24
CA ASN A 340 24.70 -45.29 -19.10
C ASN A 340 24.56 -44.93 -20.60
N PRO A 341 25.52 -44.19 -21.20
CA PRO A 341 25.34 -43.50 -22.49
C PRO A 341 25.26 -44.39 -23.74
N ASN A 342 25.48 -45.71 -23.63
CA ASN A 342 25.52 -46.66 -24.76
C ASN A 342 24.61 -47.88 -24.54
N GLN A 343 23.64 -47.79 -23.63
CA GLN A 343 22.71 -48.87 -23.34
C GLN A 343 21.29 -48.47 -23.74
N GLU A 344 20.58 -49.39 -24.40
CA GLU A 344 19.16 -49.21 -24.70
C GLU A 344 18.31 -49.64 -23.50
N PHE A 345 17.27 -48.86 -23.19
CA PHE A 345 16.36 -49.14 -22.09
C PHE A 345 14.92 -49.06 -22.57
N MET A 346 14.07 -50.00 -22.15
CA MET A 346 12.63 -49.85 -22.32
C MET A 346 12.08 -48.96 -21.20
N LYS A 347 10.98 -48.23 -21.49
CA LYS A 347 10.29 -47.38 -20.50
C LYS A 347 9.95 -48.11 -19.19
N GLN A 348 9.52 -49.38 -19.28
CA GLN A 348 9.16 -50.18 -18.11
C GLN A 348 10.39 -50.49 -17.23
N ASP A 349 11.54 -50.76 -17.85
CA ASP A 349 12.80 -51.01 -17.15
C ASP A 349 13.22 -49.77 -16.35
N LEU A 350 13.15 -48.58 -16.96
CA LEU A 350 13.48 -47.32 -16.28
C LEU A 350 12.56 -47.01 -15.09
N ILE A 351 11.26 -47.29 -15.23
CA ILE A 351 10.30 -47.12 -14.12
C ILE A 351 10.65 -48.04 -12.96
N GLN A 352 11.02 -49.29 -13.24
CA GLN A 352 11.36 -50.27 -12.22
C GLN A 352 12.72 -49.95 -11.56
N THR A 353 13.74 -49.63 -12.35
CA THR A 353 15.09 -49.35 -11.85
C THR A 353 15.14 -48.09 -10.98
N LEU A 354 14.39 -47.05 -11.36
CA LEU A 354 14.31 -45.80 -10.59
C LEU A 354 13.21 -45.81 -9.53
N ASN A 355 12.52 -46.95 -9.36
CA ASN A 355 11.43 -47.13 -8.39
C ASN A 355 10.35 -46.04 -8.49
N LEU A 356 10.00 -45.66 -9.73
CA LEU A 356 9.01 -44.62 -10.00
C LEU A 356 7.59 -45.18 -9.82
N PRO A 357 6.64 -44.41 -9.25
CA PRO A 357 5.28 -44.89 -9.04
C PRO A 357 4.60 -45.22 -10.37
N GLN A 358 4.19 -46.49 -10.53
CA GLN A 358 3.44 -46.95 -11.70
C GLN A 358 2.11 -46.19 -11.78
N GLU A 359 1.72 -45.77 -12.99
CA GLU A 359 0.48 -45.04 -13.29
C GLU A 359 0.36 -43.58 -12.79
N ALA A 360 1.43 -42.99 -12.22
CA ALA A 360 1.41 -41.58 -11.84
C ALA A 360 1.43 -40.65 -13.07
N ARG A 361 0.47 -39.71 -13.15
CA ARG A 361 0.40 -38.68 -14.22
C ARG A 361 1.67 -37.83 -14.32
N THR A 362 2.37 -37.63 -13.20
CA THR A 362 3.66 -36.90 -13.11
C THR A 362 4.81 -37.65 -13.78
N VAL A 363 4.88 -38.98 -13.62
CA VAL A 363 5.85 -39.85 -14.31
C VAL A 363 5.58 -39.83 -15.82
N GLY A 364 4.31 -39.92 -16.23
CA GLY A 364 3.94 -39.80 -17.65
C GLY A 364 4.39 -38.49 -18.29
N ARG A 365 4.30 -37.37 -17.58
CA ARG A 365 4.79 -36.07 -18.04
C ARG A 365 6.31 -35.98 -18.08
N ALA A 366 7.01 -36.57 -17.11
CA ALA A 366 8.47 -36.62 -17.10
C ALA A 366 9.01 -37.38 -18.33
N PHE A 367 8.42 -38.53 -18.69
CA PHE A 367 8.77 -39.24 -19.93
C PHE A 367 8.43 -38.43 -21.19
N ALA A 368 7.30 -37.73 -21.21
CA ALA A 368 6.95 -36.87 -22.36
C ALA A 368 7.94 -35.70 -22.55
N GLN A 369 8.51 -35.20 -21.45
CA GLN A 369 9.57 -34.19 -21.44
C GLN A 369 10.91 -34.80 -21.89
N LEU A 370 11.23 -36.01 -21.41
CA LEU A 370 12.41 -36.80 -21.79
C LEU A 370 12.48 -37.05 -23.30
N LEU A 371 11.36 -37.42 -23.92
CA LEU A 371 11.26 -37.64 -25.37
C LEU A 371 11.47 -36.37 -26.21
N ARG A 372 11.40 -35.19 -25.59
CA ARG A 372 11.65 -33.89 -26.26
C ARG A 372 13.05 -33.35 -25.97
N ASP A 373 13.83 -34.03 -25.12
CA ASP A 373 15.17 -33.58 -24.76
C ASP A 373 16.13 -33.88 -25.92
N PRO A 374 16.83 -32.86 -26.47
CA PRO A 374 17.72 -33.03 -27.61
C PRO A 374 18.94 -33.91 -27.31
N ARG A 375 19.20 -34.24 -26.04
CA ARG A 375 20.31 -35.12 -25.61
C ARG A 375 19.98 -36.61 -25.73
N ILE A 376 18.73 -36.98 -26.01
CA ILE A 376 18.26 -38.37 -25.97
C ILE A 376 17.89 -38.85 -27.37
N GLN A 377 18.40 -40.02 -27.76
CA GLN A 377 18.05 -40.68 -29.01
C GLN A 377 16.98 -41.75 -28.76
N ILE A 378 15.89 -41.69 -29.54
CA ILE A 378 14.76 -42.63 -29.43
C ILE A 378 14.93 -43.74 -30.47
N GLY A 379 14.99 -44.98 -30.01
CA GLY A 379 15.11 -46.17 -30.86
C GLY A 379 13.82 -46.50 -31.61
N LYS A 380 13.88 -47.39 -32.61
CA LYS A 380 12.72 -47.77 -33.46
C LYS A 380 11.55 -48.43 -32.72
N ARG A 381 11.73 -48.81 -31.45
CA ARG A 381 10.72 -49.50 -30.63
C ARG A 381 9.99 -48.59 -29.62
N GLY A 382 10.30 -47.29 -29.62
CA GLY A 382 9.73 -46.31 -28.70
C GLY A 382 10.56 -46.21 -27.42
#